data_AF-A0ABD0QL36-F1
#
_entry.id   AF-A0ABD0QL36-F1
#
_cell.length_a   1.000
_cell.length_b   1.000
_cell.length_c   1.000
_cell.angle_alpha   90.00
_cell.angle_beta   90.00
_cell.angle_gamma   90.00
#
_symmetry.space_group_name_H-M   'P 1'
#
loop_
_entity.id
_entity.type
_entity.pdbx_description
1 polymer ?
#
loop_
_entity_poly.entity_id
_entity_poly.type
_entity_poly.pdbx_seq_one_letter_code
_entity_poly.pdbx_strand_id
1 'polypeptide(L)' 'APTFSESPMDVTASVGDNITLPCVARGFPTPSLTWRRQDGRPIFGKSSGHVGTSQLPSGALQIQ' A
#
# COMPACT_ATOMS: atom_id res chain seq x y z
N ALA A 1 -12.75 13.43 -10.89
CA ALA A 1 -12.47 12.81 -9.58
C ALA A 1 -11.59 11.58 -9.82
N PRO A 2 -10.74 11.18 -8.85
CA PRO A 2 -9.96 9.96 -8.98
C PRO A 2 -10.88 8.72 -8.93
N THR A 3 -10.51 7.68 -9.68
CA THR A 3 -11.22 6.40 -9.73
C THR A 3 -10.22 5.27 -9.55
N PHE A 4 -10.54 4.29 -8.72
CA PHE A 4 -9.72 3.08 -8.63
C PHE A 4 -10.00 2.21 -9.86
N SER A 5 -8.98 1.99 -10.68
CA SER A 5 -9.03 0.94 -11.70
C SER A 5 -8.74 -0.44 -11.10
N GLU A 6 -8.01 -0.46 -9.97
CA GLU A 6 -7.78 -1.66 -9.17
C GLU A 6 -7.78 -1.27 -7.70
N SER A 7 -8.71 -1.85 -6.93
CA SER A 7 -8.83 -1.61 -5.50
C SER A 7 -8.08 -2.65 -4.69
N PRO A 8 -7.56 -2.30 -3.50
CA PRO A 8 -7.06 -3.27 -2.54
C PRO A 8 -8.09 -4.33 -2.22
N MET A 9 -7.62 -5.54 -1.90
CA MET A 9 -8.43 -6.62 -1.37
C MET A 9 -7.83 -7.13 -0.07
N ASP A 10 -8.67 -7.73 0.77
CA ASP A 10 -8.23 -8.33 2.01
C ASP A 10 -7.38 -9.59 1.71
N VAL A 11 -6.23 -9.67 2.37
CA VAL A 11 -5.29 -10.79 2.24
C VAL A 11 -4.97 -11.32 3.63
N THR A 12 -5.02 -12.63 3.80
CA THR A 12 -4.52 -13.32 4.99
C THR A 12 -3.14 -13.86 4.71
N ALA A 13 -2.17 -13.57 5.58
CA ALA A 13 -0.77 -13.94 5.40
C ALA A 13 -0.18 -14.45 6.71
N SER A 14 0.79 -15.35 6.59
CA SER A 14 1.60 -15.84 7.71
C SER A 14 2.81 -14.93 7.95
N VAL A 15 3.41 -15.04 9.14
CA VAL A 15 4.64 -14.31 9.45
C VAL A 15 5.76 -14.76 8.51
N GLY A 16 6.39 -13.80 7.83
CA GLY A 16 7.44 -14.03 6.84
C GLY A 16 6.94 -14.18 5.40
N ASP A 17 5.62 -14.15 5.17
CA ASP A 17 5.08 -14.11 3.82
C ASP A 17 5.31 -12.75 3.17
N ASN A 18 5.71 -12.77 1.90
CA ASN A 18 5.80 -11.58 1.06
C ASN A 18 4.46 -11.38 0.35
N ILE A 19 3.72 -10.34 0.72
CA ILE A 19 2.42 -10.03 0.15
C ILE A 19 2.41 -8.67 -0.55
N THR A 20 1.55 -8.55 -1.56
CA THR A 20 1.28 -7.29 -2.25
C THR A 20 -0.21 -6.99 -2.20
N LEU A 21 -0.55 -5.80 -1.70
CA LEU A 21 -1.90 -5.25 -1.77
C LEU A 21 -1.99 -4.38 -3.04
N PRO A 22 -2.77 -4.79 -4.06
CA PRO A 22 -2.87 -4.05 -5.31
C PRO A 22 -3.61 -2.73 -5.11
N CYS A 23 -3.18 -1.69 -5.81
CA CYS A 23 -3.88 -0.42 -5.86
C CYS A 23 -3.45 0.34 -7.10
N VAL A 24 -4.41 0.70 -7.95
CA VAL A 24 -4.20 1.55 -9.12
C VAL A 24 -5.36 2.53 -9.21
N ALA A 25 -5.04 3.82 -9.24
CA ALA A 25 -6.02 4.87 -9.46
C ALA A 25 -5.70 5.68 -10.72
N ARG A 26 -6.76 6.14 -11.38
CA ARG A 26 -6.69 6.97 -12.58
C ARG A 26 -7.53 8.23 -12.38
N GLY A 27 -7.11 9.31 -13.02
CA GLY A 27 -7.76 10.60 -12.94
C GLY A 27 -6.88 11.68 -13.58
N PHE A 28 -7.46 12.85 -13.81
CA PHE A 28 -6.73 14.04 -14.23
C PHE A 28 -6.94 15.18 -13.22
N PRO A 29 -5.88 15.77 -12.64
CA PRO A 29 -4.47 15.33 -12.76
C PRO A 29 -4.26 13.94 -12.15
N THR A 30 -3.11 13.31 -12.45
CA THR A 30 -2.76 11.98 -11.94
C THR A 30 -2.90 11.94 -10.42
N PRO A 31 -3.66 10.99 -9.86
CA PRO A 31 -3.89 10.94 -8.42
C PRO A 31 -2.63 10.55 -7.66
N SER A 32 -2.47 11.11 -6.45
CA SER A 32 -1.49 10.63 -5.48
C SER A 32 -2.13 9.54 -4.61
N LEU A 33 -1.43 8.43 -4.45
CA LEU A 33 -1.87 7.28 -3.67
C LEU A 33 -1.08 7.20 -2.37
N THR A 34 -1.77 6.96 -1.26
CA THR A 34 -1.14 6.78 0.05
C THR A 34 -1.79 5.62 0.79
N TRP A 35 -0.97 4.88 1.52
CA TRP A 35 -1.43 3.82 2.40
C TRP A 35 -1.38 4.27 3.86
N ARG A 36 -2.33 3.75 4.65
CA ARG A 36 -2.37 3.98 6.10
C ARG A 36 -2.73 2.69 6.81
N ARG A 37 -2.15 2.50 8.00
CA ARG A 37 -2.59 1.42 8.90
C ARG A 37 -3.94 1.77 9.49
N GLN A 38 -4.73 0.74 9.80
CA GLN A 38 -6.01 0.92 10.49
C GLN A 38 -5.85 1.53 11.88
N ASP A 39 -4.73 1.23 12.57
CA ASP A 39 -4.39 1.76 13.89
C ASP A 39 -3.87 3.22 13.87
N GLY A 40 -3.84 3.86 12.70
CA GLY A 40 -3.39 5.24 12.53
C GLY A 40 -1.87 5.44 12.63
N ARG A 41 -1.10 4.37 12.85
CA ARG A 41 0.37 4.46 12.84
C ARG A 41 0.90 4.60 11.41
N PRO A 42 2.02 5.32 11.20
CA PRO A 42 2.63 5.42 9.88
C PRO A 42 3.08 4.03 9.39
N ILE A 43 2.79 3.73 8.11
CA ILE A 43 3.35 2.55 7.43
C ILE A 43 4.84 2.77 7.19
N PHE A 44 5.19 3.96 6.66
CA PHE A 44 6.55 4.36 6.35
C PHE A 44 7.11 5.21 7.48
N GLY A 45 7.53 4.56 8.58
CA GLY A 45 8.10 5.22 9.75
C GLY A 45 9.64 5.28 9.70
N LYS A 46 10.24 6.40 10.12
CA LYS A 46 11.71 6.55 10.25
C LYS A 46 12.33 5.72 11.40
N SER A 47 11.50 5.10 12.25
CA SER A 47 11.94 4.44 13.50
C SER A 47 11.35 3.05 13.73
N SER A 48 10.56 2.50 12.81
CA SER A 48 10.13 1.10 12.85
C SER A 48 10.74 0.40 11.65
N GLY A 49 11.92 -0.19 11.84
CA GLY A 49 12.64 -0.98 10.84
C GLY A 49 11.94 -2.28 10.47
N HIS A 50 10.68 -2.23 10.04
CA HIS A 50 10.13 -3.25 9.17
C HIS A 50 10.65 -2.94 7.77
N VAL A 51 11.84 -3.48 7.48
CA VAL A 51 12.55 -3.37 6.20
C VAL A 51 11.70 -3.89 5.02
N GLY A 52 10.56 -4.52 5.26
CA GLY A 52 9.73 -5.14 4.24
C GLY A 52 8.55 -4.34 3.69
N THR A 53 8.25 -3.11 4.13
CA THR A 53 7.10 -2.36 3.55
C THR A 53 7.53 -1.33 2.51
N SER A 54 7.04 -1.45 1.27
CA SER A 54 7.31 -0.48 0.19
C SER A 54 6.08 -0.20 -0.67
N GLN A 55 5.91 1.05 -1.12
CA GLN A 55 4.87 1.40 -2.09
C GLN A 55 5.46 1.42 -3.49
N LEU A 56 4.90 0.60 -4.38
CA LEU A 56 5.30 0.54 -5.78
C LEU A 56 4.82 1.77 -6.57
N PRO A 57 5.43 2.07 -7.73
CA PRO A 57 4.98 3.15 -8.61
C PRO A 57 3.52 3.03 -9.08
N SER A 58 2.99 1.81 -9.14
CA SER A 58 1.58 1.56 -9.44
C SER A 58 0.64 2.09 -8.35
N GLY A 59 1.14 2.24 -7.12
CA GLY A 59 0.36 2.48 -5.92
C GLY A 59 0.20 1.24 -5.04
N ALA A 60 0.60 0.05 -5.48
CA ALA A 60 0.51 -1.16 -4.68
C ALA A 60 1.41 -1.11 -3.44
N LEU A 61 0.98 -1.73 -2.33
CA LEU A 61 1.79 -1.87 -1.11
C LEU A 61 2.36 -3.28 -1.02
N GLN A 62 3.68 -3.40 -0.99
CA GLN A 62 4.38 -4.64 -0.73
C GLN A 62 4.79 -4.72 0.73
N ILE A 63 4.66 -5.90 1.34
CA ILE A 63 4.99 -6.21 2.74
C ILE A 63 5.81 -7.49 2.76
N GLN A 64 6.98 -7.48 3.40
CA GLN A 64 7.92 -8.60 3.57
C GLN A 64 8.31 -8.79 5.04
#